data_AF-A0AAD9ZGG7-F1
#
_entry.id   AF-A0AAD9ZGG7-F1
#
_cell.length_a   1.000
_cell.length_b   1.000
_cell.length_c   1.000
_cell.angle_alpha   90.00
_cell.angle_beta   90.00
_cell.angle_gamma   90.00
#
_symmetry.space_group_name_H-M   'P 1'
#
loop_
_entity.id
_entity.type
_entity.pdbx_description
1 polymer ?
#
loop_
_entity_poly.entity_id
_entity_poly.type
_entity_poly.pdbx_seq_one_letter_code
_entity_poly.pdbx_strand_id
1 'polypeptide(L)'
;MLGNAQSVDFPPISFAPVPVDELDSDSDDDGHDTPFDDGIAETICVLFFSGALGRWIDRNPSRLQALLLTITTNRITVLLSCTTWFLILTISNSAQKHIFFAIALFLGMVEKLSRGTNILCMERDWVPTLANPCVDASSPTPYDLTYLNTVMRRIDMLCKLIAPLAVSTFISTVGSERIAVAVVAGISTLSWGLECGCVQQVWKQNGRLRAQKDAAHGTRKGGNANDPMQLSLHGYMKVSSAHHARDIVLKIVSEVLGSIRAYVNSFQDYFNTAVWIPSVCAAIPHASVLTFSGTMITYLLNAGLSLNMVTGARASGAIFEIGSTFIFPWAVGILSSATEHTTSGHDTRPA
;
A
#
# COMPACT_ATOMS: atom_id res chain seq x y z
N MET A 1 58.17 6.44 16.95
CA MET A 1 58.34 5.92 18.33
C MET A 1 57.00 5.98 19.02
N LEU A 2 56.70 4.92 19.77
CA LEU A 2 55.42 4.58 20.39
C LEU A 2 54.96 5.57 21.48
N GLY A 3 53.64 5.60 21.71
CA GLY A 3 52.94 6.22 22.87
C GLY A 3 51.80 7.12 22.41
N ASN A 4 50.54 7.03 22.83
CA ASN A 4 49.87 6.28 23.89
C ASN A 4 48.44 5.97 23.42
N ALA A 5 48.00 4.73 23.52
CA ALA A 5 46.59 4.37 23.46
C ALA A 5 46.05 4.35 24.89
N GLN A 6 45.16 5.28 25.24
CA GLN A 6 44.34 5.13 26.43
C GLN A 6 43.15 4.24 26.08
N SER A 7 43.12 3.07 26.72
CA SER A 7 41.97 2.17 26.82
C SER A 7 40.83 2.88 27.56
N VAL A 8 39.72 3.12 26.86
CA VAL A 8 38.44 3.44 27.50
C VAL A 8 37.71 2.11 27.63
N ASP A 9 37.80 1.50 28.81
CA ASP A 9 37.01 0.34 29.20
C ASP A 9 35.52 0.73 29.23
N PHE A 10 34.72 0.11 28.37
CA PHE A 10 33.27 0.11 28.52
C PHE A 10 32.89 -0.95 29.56
N PRO A 11 32.09 -0.63 30.60
CA PRO A 11 31.63 -1.65 31.53
C PRO A 11 30.71 -2.65 30.81
N PRO A 12 30.73 -3.94 31.21
CA PRO A 12 29.86 -4.94 30.61
C PRO A 12 28.40 -4.61 30.94
N ILE A 13 27.55 -4.59 29.90
CA ILE A 13 26.09 -4.49 30.05
C ILE A 13 25.62 -5.78 30.73
N SER A 14 25.44 -5.71 32.06
CA SER A 14 24.88 -6.79 32.87
C SER A 14 23.37 -6.82 32.66
N PHE A 15 22.89 -7.81 31.90
CA PHE A 15 21.48 -8.19 31.87
C PHE A 15 21.19 -9.10 33.06
N ALA A 16 21.02 -8.53 34.25
CA ALA A 16 20.40 -9.24 35.36
C ALA A 16 18.88 -9.02 35.31
N PRO A 17 18.05 -10.06 35.50
CA PRO A 17 16.60 -9.89 35.59
C PRO A 17 16.26 -9.16 36.89
N VAL A 18 15.54 -8.05 36.78
CA VAL A 18 15.02 -7.31 37.94
C VAL A 18 13.91 -8.15 38.59
N PRO A 19 13.95 -8.43 39.90
CA PRO A 19 12.89 -9.16 40.59
C PRO A 19 11.60 -8.36 40.63
N VAL A 20 10.50 -9.03 40.33
CA VAL A 20 9.13 -8.53 40.44
C VAL A 20 8.74 -8.60 41.91
N ASP A 21 8.97 -7.52 42.67
CA ASP A 21 8.29 -7.18 43.94
C ASP A 21 8.97 -5.97 44.58
N GLU A 22 8.63 -4.74 44.15
CA GLU A 22 8.52 -3.57 45.03
C GLU A 22 8.08 -2.30 44.27
N LEU A 23 7.12 -1.60 44.87
CA LEU A 23 6.66 -0.22 44.64
C LEU A 23 5.60 0.03 43.56
N ASP A 24 4.37 -0.36 43.90
CA ASP A 24 3.22 0.56 43.85
C ASP A 24 3.57 1.86 44.60
N SER A 25 3.57 2.99 43.88
CA SER A 25 3.16 4.35 44.29
C SER A 25 4.00 5.42 43.58
N ASP A 26 3.68 5.68 42.31
CA ASP A 26 3.60 7.05 41.82
C ASP A 26 2.67 7.08 40.62
N SER A 27 1.50 7.66 40.87
CA SER A 27 0.47 7.96 39.90
C SER A 27 0.90 9.15 39.05
N ASP A 28 1.44 8.88 37.87
CA ASP A 28 1.32 9.74 36.70
C ASP A 28 0.73 8.92 35.56
N ASP A 29 -0.53 9.22 35.28
CA ASP A 29 -1.36 8.71 34.19
C ASP A 29 -0.87 9.28 32.85
N ASP A 30 0.22 8.71 32.32
CA ASP A 30 0.62 8.83 30.90
C ASP A 30 0.62 7.43 30.28
N GLY A 31 -0.56 6.81 30.33
CA GLY A 31 -0.86 5.57 29.63
C GLY A 31 -1.27 5.83 28.18
N HIS A 32 -0.75 4.97 27.30
CA HIS A 32 -1.30 4.64 25.98
C HIS A 32 -0.79 5.32 24.70
N ASP A 33 0.50 5.66 24.62
CA ASP A 33 1.17 5.80 23.30
C ASP A 33 2.10 4.59 23.07
N THR A 34 1.52 3.40 22.87
CA THR A 34 2.32 2.25 22.47
C THR A 34 2.50 2.25 20.94
N PRO A 35 3.72 2.05 20.40
CA PRO A 35 3.97 1.94 18.95
C PRO A 35 3.14 0.86 18.22
N PHE A 36 2.48 -0.01 19.01
CA PHE A 36 1.58 -1.05 18.55
C PHE A 36 0.23 -0.48 18.07
N ASP A 37 -0.26 0.59 18.69
CA ASP A 37 -1.55 1.21 18.39
C ASP A 37 -1.55 1.88 17.00
N ASP A 38 -0.40 2.43 16.60
CA ASP A 38 -0.20 3.09 15.29
C ASP A 38 -0.38 2.11 14.12
N GLY A 39 0.21 0.91 14.22
CA GLY A 39 0.13 -0.10 13.16
C GLY A 39 -1.28 -0.67 12.97
N ILE A 40 -2.07 -0.73 14.06
CA ILE A 40 -3.45 -1.19 14.03
C ILE A 40 -4.34 -0.16 13.34
N ALA A 41 -4.26 1.11 13.75
CA ALA A 41 -5.07 2.19 13.16
C ALA A 41 -4.85 2.28 11.66
N GLU A 42 -3.61 2.18 11.22
CA GLU A 42 -3.23 2.21 9.82
C GLU A 42 -3.81 1.01 9.03
N THR A 43 -3.77 -0.18 9.62
CA THR A 43 -4.32 -1.40 9.00
C THR A 43 -5.84 -1.35 8.89
N ILE A 44 -6.51 -0.88 9.94
CA ILE A 44 -7.97 -0.66 9.95
C ILE A 44 -8.36 0.34 8.86
N CYS A 45 -7.61 1.45 8.75
CA CYS A 45 -7.83 2.46 7.73
C CYS A 45 -7.76 1.86 6.31
N VAL A 46 -6.70 1.10 6.00
CA VAL A 46 -6.56 0.43 4.69
C VAL A 46 -7.70 -0.56 4.45
N LEU A 47 -8.11 -1.33 5.46
CA LEU A 47 -9.19 -2.32 5.34
C LEU A 47 -10.53 -1.67 4.94
N PHE A 48 -10.90 -0.56 5.57
CA PHE A 48 -12.17 0.12 5.30
C PHE A 48 -12.15 0.95 4.02
N PHE A 49 -11.05 1.65 3.73
CA PHE A 49 -10.99 2.59 2.60
C PHE A 49 -10.53 1.97 1.27
N SER A 50 -9.85 0.81 1.29
CA SER A 50 -9.36 0.16 0.07
C SER A 50 -10.45 -0.10 -0.98
N GLY A 51 -11.63 -0.59 -0.57
CA GLY A 51 -12.76 -0.83 -1.47
C GLY A 51 -13.34 0.46 -2.07
N ALA A 52 -13.37 1.55 -1.29
CA ALA A 52 -13.81 2.85 -1.78
C ALA A 52 -12.82 3.44 -2.79
N LEU A 53 -11.52 3.33 -2.51
CA LEU A 53 -10.45 3.77 -3.40
C LEU A 53 -10.43 2.96 -4.70
N GLY A 54 -10.67 1.64 -4.65
CA GLY A 54 -10.85 0.80 -5.83
C GLY A 54 -11.99 1.30 -6.73
N ARG A 55 -13.18 1.53 -6.16
CA ARG A 55 -14.33 2.09 -6.91
C ARG A 55 -14.06 3.49 -7.47
N TRP A 56 -13.31 4.31 -6.72
CA TRP A 56 -12.91 5.63 -7.17
C TRP A 56 -11.96 5.56 -8.38
N ILE A 57 -10.95 4.67 -8.35
CA ILE A 57 -10.11 4.36 -9.52
C ILE A 57 -11.01 3.93 -10.67
N ASP A 58 -11.98 3.05 -10.38
CA ASP A 58 -12.80 2.48 -11.42
C ASP A 58 -13.73 3.48 -12.11
N ARG A 59 -14.18 4.51 -11.38
CA ARG A 59 -15.08 5.55 -11.87
C ARG A 59 -14.35 6.69 -12.59
N ASN A 60 -13.05 6.85 -12.35
CA ASN A 60 -12.29 7.92 -12.97
C ASN A 60 -12.19 7.71 -14.49
N PRO A 61 -12.62 8.70 -15.31
CA PRO A 61 -12.68 8.54 -16.76
C PRO A 61 -11.29 8.46 -17.40
N SER A 62 -10.28 9.09 -16.79
CA SER A 62 -8.91 9.08 -17.28
C SER A 62 -7.97 8.35 -16.33
N ARG A 63 -7.34 7.29 -16.84
CA ARG A 63 -6.34 6.47 -16.13
C ARG A 63 -5.12 7.29 -15.70
N LEU A 64 -4.75 8.30 -16.49
CA LEU A 64 -3.65 9.23 -16.21
C LEU A 64 -3.88 10.11 -15.00
N GLN A 65 -5.06 10.74 -14.92
CA GLN A 65 -5.33 11.63 -13.78
C GLN A 65 -5.41 10.83 -12.48
N ALA A 66 -6.03 9.65 -12.50
CA ALA A 66 -6.08 8.77 -11.34
C ALA A 66 -4.66 8.40 -10.86
N LEU A 67 -3.79 7.96 -11.76
CA LEU A 67 -2.42 7.59 -11.42
C LEU A 67 -1.61 8.80 -10.92
N LEU A 68 -1.60 9.91 -11.67
CA LEU A 68 -0.86 11.12 -11.28
C LEU A 68 -1.33 11.68 -9.94
N LEU A 69 -2.64 11.67 -9.67
CA LEU A 69 -3.19 12.14 -8.40
C LEU A 69 -2.73 11.27 -7.23
N THR A 70 -2.67 9.94 -7.40
CA THR A 70 -2.16 9.05 -6.35
C THR A 70 -0.66 9.22 -6.11
N ILE A 71 0.13 9.48 -7.15
CA ILE A 71 1.57 9.75 -7.05
C ILE A 71 1.79 11.11 -6.36
N THR A 72 1.13 12.17 -6.81
CA THR A 72 1.30 13.52 -6.25
C THR A 72 0.85 13.56 -4.79
N THR A 73 -0.30 12.96 -4.48
CA THR A 73 -0.82 12.90 -3.10
C THR A 73 0.16 12.17 -2.17
N ASN A 74 0.72 11.04 -2.60
CA ASN A 74 1.73 10.32 -1.81
C ASN A 74 2.96 11.20 -1.55
N ARG A 75 3.54 11.79 -2.60
CA ARG A 75 4.78 12.59 -2.50
C ARG A 75 4.59 13.85 -1.66
N ILE A 76 3.46 14.55 -1.80
CA ILE A 76 3.10 15.70 -0.95
C ILE A 76 2.97 15.25 0.51
N THR A 77 2.32 14.12 0.76
CA THR A 77 2.15 13.60 2.13
C THR A 77 3.49 13.25 2.78
N VAL A 78 4.43 12.66 2.02
CA VAL A 78 5.81 12.41 2.49
C VAL A 78 6.53 13.72 2.82
N LEU A 79 6.44 14.74 1.97
CA LEU A 79 7.06 16.04 2.22
C LEU A 79 6.49 16.72 3.47
N LEU A 80 5.16 16.69 3.64
CA LEU A 80 4.50 17.20 4.85
C LEU A 80 4.91 16.41 6.10
N SER A 81 5.12 15.10 5.97
CA SER A 81 5.60 14.26 7.07
C SER A 81 7.02 14.65 7.46
N CYS A 82 7.92 14.88 6.49
CA CYS A 82 9.26 15.38 6.74
C CYS A 82 9.26 16.76 7.42
N THR A 83 8.40 17.69 6.97
CA THR A 83 8.24 19.00 7.62
C THR A 83 7.74 18.87 9.05
N THR A 84 6.74 18.03 9.28
CA THR A 84 6.17 17.77 10.61
C THR A 84 7.21 17.19 11.55
N TRP A 85 7.99 16.20 11.07
CA TRP A 85 9.09 15.63 11.84
C TRP A 85 10.17 16.65 12.20
N PHE A 86 10.55 17.51 11.24
CA PHE A 86 11.49 18.60 11.49
C PHE A 86 10.96 19.59 12.55
N LEU A 87 9.66 19.91 12.52
CA LEU A 87 9.02 20.76 13.53
C LEU A 87 9.03 20.12 14.93
N ILE A 88 8.74 18.83 15.03
CA ILE A 88 8.81 18.07 16.30
C ILE A 88 10.22 18.17 16.92
N LEU A 89 11.28 18.11 16.10
CA LEU A 89 12.67 18.23 16.54
C LEU A 89 13.12 19.66 16.92
N THR A 90 12.29 20.67 16.67
CA THR A 90 12.63 22.10 16.94
C THR A 90 11.79 22.72 18.04
N ILE A 91 10.54 22.27 18.20
CA ILE A 91 9.62 22.80 19.20
C ILE A 91 9.95 22.21 20.57
N SER A 92 10.03 23.04 21.60
CA SER A 92 10.26 22.59 22.98
C SER A 92 8.96 22.30 23.75
N ASN A 93 7.83 22.87 23.33
CA ASN A 93 6.54 22.75 24.03
C ASN A 93 5.91 21.37 23.83
N SER A 94 5.68 20.63 24.91
CA SER A 94 5.11 19.28 24.90
C SER A 94 3.72 19.22 24.25
N ALA A 95 2.81 20.15 24.56
CA ALA A 95 1.47 20.16 23.98
C ALA A 95 1.48 20.30 22.45
N GLN A 96 2.39 21.13 21.93
CA GLN A 96 2.58 21.28 20.49
C GLN A 96 3.18 20.03 19.86
N LYS A 97 4.11 19.34 20.54
CA LYS A 97 4.68 18.07 20.07
C LYS A 97 3.61 16.99 19.89
N HIS A 98 2.70 16.82 20.85
CA HIS A 98 1.60 15.84 20.71
C HIS A 98 0.70 16.16 19.51
N ILE A 99 0.42 17.44 19.26
CA ILE A 99 -0.38 17.85 18.09
C ILE A 99 0.35 17.50 16.78
N PHE A 100 1.64 17.82 16.65
CA PHE A 100 2.42 17.48 15.46
C PHE A 100 2.60 15.97 15.31
N PHE A 101 2.71 15.23 16.41
CA PHE A 101 2.73 13.76 16.39
C PHE A 101 1.41 13.20 15.83
N ALA A 102 0.26 13.68 16.32
CA ALA A 102 -1.05 13.29 15.78
C ALA A 102 -1.20 13.62 14.28
N ILE A 103 -0.68 14.77 13.84
CA ILE A 103 -0.63 15.13 12.41
C ILE A 103 0.26 14.16 11.63
N ALA A 104 1.43 13.80 12.15
CA ALA A 104 2.32 12.84 11.51
C ALA A 104 1.66 11.45 11.36
N LEU A 105 0.92 10.99 12.36
CA LEU A 105 0.14 9.76 12.29
C LEU A 105 -0.92 9.82 11.19
N PHE A 106 -1.68 10.91 11.12
CA PHE A 106 -2.67 11.10 10.07
C PHE A 106 -2.04 11.11 8.67
N LEU A 107 -0.92 11.80 8.49
CA LEU A 107 -0.17 11.81 7.24
C LEU A 107 0.34 10.40 6.90
N GLY A 108 0.78 9.61 7.87
CA GLY A 108 1.15 8.20 7.68
C GLY A 108 0.02 7.36 7.10
N MET A 109 -1.20 7.50 7.65
CA MET A 109 -2.39 6.81 7.12
C MET A 109 -2.70 7.20 5.67
N VAL A 110 -2.67 8.50 5.36
CA VAL A 110 -2.90 9.00 4.00
C VAL A 110 -1.83 8.49 3.04
N GLU A 111 -0.57 8.45 3.48
CA GLU A 111 0.56 7.98 2.70
C GLU A 111 0.37 6.51 2.32
N LYS A 112 0.03 5.63 3.26
CA LYS A 112 -0.16 4.20 2.98
C LYS A 112 -1.38 3.95 2.11
N LEU A 113 -2.49 4.65 2.32
CA LEU A 113 -3.64 4.60 1.43
C LEU A 113 -3.28 5.02 0.00
N SER A 114 -2.58 6.14 -0.15
CA SER A 114 -2.17 6.67 -1.44
C SER A 114 -1.18 5.73 -2.14
N ARG A 115 -0.23 5.14 -1.40
CA ARG A 115 0.72 4.14 -1.92
C ARG A 115 -0.03 2.89 -2.40
N GLY A 116 -0.93 2.35 -1.59
CA GLY A 116 -1.73 1.18 -1.95
C GLY A 116 -2.60 1.44 -3.19
N THR A 117 -3.22 2.62 -3.26
CA THR A 117 -4.05 3.03 -4.41
C THR A 117 -3.21 3.18 -5.68
N ASN A 118 -2.00 3.75 -5.59
CA ASN A 118 -1.07 3.84 -6.71
C ASN A 118 -0.70 2.45 -7.26
N ILE A 119 -0.40 1.49 -6.38
CA ILE A 119 -0.14 0.10 -6.77
C ILE A 119 -1.36 -0.51 -7.47
N LEU A 120 -2.57 -0.30 -6.93
CA LEU A 120 -3.80 -0.80 -7.54
C LEU A 120 -4.03 -0.19 -8.93
N CYS A 121 -3.83 1.13 -9.10
CA CYS A 121 -3.87 1.79 -10.40
C CYS A 121 -2.91 1.14 -11.40
N MET A 122 -1.70 0.80 -10.95
CA MET A 122 -0.68 0.17 -11.79
C MET A 122 -1.04 -1.27 -12.17
N GLU A 123 -1.31 -2.11 -11.19
CA GLU A 123 -1.50 -3.55 -11.39
C GLU A 123 -2.83 -3.93 -12.03
N ARG A 124 -3.92 -3.23 -11.68
CA ARG A 124 -5.27 -3.59 -12.14
C ARG A 124 -5.68 -2.86 -13.41
N ASP A 125 -5.11 -1.69 -13.65
CA ASP A 125 -5.62 -0.80 -14.69
C ASP A 125 -4.57 -0.50 -15.77
N TRP A 126 -3.41 0.01 -15.38
CA TRP A 126 -2.37 0.41 -16.34
C TRP A 126 -1.71 -0.78 -17.00
N VAL A 127 -1.05 -1.64 -16.23
CA VAL A 127 -0.22 -2.73 -16.77
C VAL A 127 -1.02 -3.70 -17.64
N PRO A 128 -2.24 -4.14 -17.24
CA PRO A 128 -3.07 -4.98 -18.11
C PRO A 128 -3.46 -4.28 -19.42
N THR A 129 -3.73 -2.97 -19.39
CA THR A 129 -4.06 -2.19 -20.59
C THR A 129 -2.85 -2.07 -21.54
N LEU A 130 -1.63 -1.99 -21.01
CA LEU A 130 -0.41 -2.01 -21.82
C LEU A 130 -0.15 -3.40 -22.44
N ALA A 131 -0.35 -4.47 -21.66
CA ALA A 131 0.00 -5.84 -22.03
C ALA A 131 -0.98 -6.49 -23.03
N ASN A 132 -2.22 -5.99 -23.10
CA ASN A 132 -3.29 -6.66 -23.83
C ASN A 132 -2.94 -6.77 -25.34
N PRO A 133 -2.90 -7.97 -25.95
CA PRO A 133 -2.48 -8.13 -27.34
C PRO A 133 -3.37 -7.35 -28.32
N CYS A 134 -2.77 -6.88 -29.40
CA CYS A 134 -3.47 -6.14 -30.45
C CYS A 134 -4.55 -7.03 -31.10
N VAL A 135 -5.73 -6.48 -31.40
CA VAL A 135 -6.71 -7.14 -32.29
C VAL A 135 -6.24 -7.05 -33.76
N ASP A 136 -5.37 -6.09 -34.07
CA ASP A 136 -4.71 -5.96 -35.38
C ASP A 136 -3.32 -6.61 -35.36
N ALA A 137 -3.13 -7.63 -36.19
CA ALA A 137 -1.94 -8.47 -36.31
C ALA A 137 -0.64 -7.74 -36.77
N SER A 138 -0.67 -6.41 -36.91
CA SER A 138 0.42 -5.61 -37.50
C SER A 138 1.46 -5.09 -36.48
N SER A 139 1.19 -5.14 -35.17
CA SER A 139 2.21 -4.90 -34.14
C SER A 139 2.04 -5.85 -32.95
N PRO A 140 2.70 -7.02 -32.93
CA PRO A 140 2.71 -7.87 -31.76
C PRO A 140 3.35 -7.09 -30.59
N THR A 141 2.60 -6.93 -29.50
CA THR A 141 3.15 -6.35 -28.27
C THR A 141 4.27 -7.28 -27.77
N PRO A 142 5.50 -6.77 -27.56
CA PRO A 142 6.66 -7.63 -27.27
C PRO A 142 6.61 -8.29 -25.89
N TYR A 143 5.70 -7.86 -25.00
CA TYR A 143 5.65 -8.29 -23.61
C TYR A 143 4.24 -8.73 -23.21
N ASP A 144 4.13 -9.95 -22.68
CA ASP A 144 2.90 -10.49 -22.09
C ASP A 144 2.66 -9.93 -20.67
N LEU A 145 1.41 -9.99 -20.20
CA LEU A 145 1.01 -9.58 -18.85
C LEU A 145 1.79 -10.35 -17.77
N THR A 146 2.05 -11.64 -17.99
CA THR A 146 2.83 -12.48 -17.08
C THR A 146 4.26 -11.97 -16.96
N TYR A 147 4.86 -11.55 -18.07
CA TYR A 147 6.21 -11.00 -18.10
C TYR A 147 6.29 -9.67 -17.34
N LEU A 148 5.39 -8.73 -17.64
CA LEU A 148 5.35 -7.43 -16.95
C LEU A 148 5.12 -7.60 -15.45
N ASN A 149 4.17 -8.45 -15.05
CA ASN A 149 3.89 -8.73 -13.64
C ASN A 149 5.11 -9.33 -12.92
N THR A 150 5.80 -10.27 -13.56
CA THR A 150 7.01 -10.89 -12.98
C THR A 150 8.17 -9.90 -12.84
N VAL A 151 8.37 -9.01 -13.82
CA VAL A 151 9.42 -7.98 -13.74
C VAL A 151 9.11 -6.97 -12.62
N MET A 152 7.87 -6.51 -12.51
CA MET A 152 7.46 -5.61 -11.42
C MET A 152 7.68 -6.25 -10.05
N ARG A 153 7.29 -7.52 -9.88
CA ARG A 153 7.50 -8.25 -8.63
C ARG A 153 8.98 -8.40 -8.27
N ARG A 154 9.85 -8.62 -9.26
CA ARG A 154 11.31 -8.65 -9.05
C ARG A 154 11.84 -7.33 -8.53
N ILE A 155 11.44 -6.22 -9.16
CA ILE A 155 11.88 -4.88 -8.75
C ILE A 155 11.43 -4.60 -7.32
N ASP A 156 10.17 -4.88 -6.97
CA ASP A 156 9.64 -4.73 -5.61
C ASP A 156 10.46 -5.54 -4.58
N MET A 157 10.79 -6.79 -4.89
CA MET A 157 11.59 -7.64 -4.00
C MET A 157 13.02 -7.16 -3.83
N LEU A 158 13.68 -6.76 -4.92
CA LEU A 158 15.02 -6.18 -4.85
C LEU A 158 15.04 -4.90 -4.03
N CYS A 159 14.05 -4.02 -4.22
CA CYS A 159 13.93 -2.79 -3.45
C CYS A 159 13.66 -3.06 -1.96
N LYS A 160 12.81 -4.03 -1.61
CA LYS A 160 12.56 -4.43 -0.21
C LYS A 160 13.79 -4.98 0.49
N LEU A 161 14.69 -5.63 -0.25
CA LEU A 161 15.97 -6.09 0.28
C LEU A 161 16.98 -4.96 0.43
N ILE A 162 17.13 -4.10 -0.59
CA ILE A 162 18.14 -3.04 -0.63
C ILE A 162 17.79 -1.89 0.32
N ALA A 163 16.51 -1.55 0.47
CA ALA A 163 16.08 -0.37 1.21
C ALA A 163 16.56 -0.33 2.67
N PRO A 164 16.42 -1.39 3.50
CA PRO A 164 16.93 -1.37 4.87
C PRO A 164 18.46 -1.20 4.95
N LEU A 165 19.21 -1.81 4.04
CA LEU A 165 20.68 -1.68 3.97
C LEU A 165 21.10 -0.25 3.60
N ALA A 166 20.41 0.32 2.59
CA ALA A 166 20.64 1.69 2.15
C ALA A 166 20.33 2.68 3.28
N VAL A 167 19.18 2.54 3.95
CA VAL A 167 18.78 3.40 5.07
C VAL A 167 19.75 3.26 6.25
N SER A 168 20.12 2.04 6.63
CA SER A 168 21.07 1.82 7.73
C SER A 168 22.42 2.46 7.45
N THR A 169 22.98 2.25 6.26
CA THR A 169 24.27 2.85 5.87
C THR A 169 24.18 4.37 5.81
N PHE A 170 23.07 4.89 5.28
CA PHE A 170 22.83 6.33 5.17
C PHE A 170 22.74 7.02 6.54
N ILE A 171 21.98 6.44 7.48
CA ILE A 171 21.86 7.02 8.83
C ILE A 171 23.22 7.02 9.53
N SER A 172 24.00 5.93 9.40
CA SER A 172 25.34 5.86 9.99
C SER A 172 26.34 6.85 9.40
N THR A 173 26.22 7.23 8.12
CA THR A 173 27.16 8.18 7.48
C THR A 173 26.81 9.63 7.72
N VAL A 174 25.52 9.98 7.76
CA VAL A 174 25.07 11.37 7.91
C VAL A 174 25.26 11.87 9.34
N GLY A 175 25.10 11.01 10.35
CA GLY A 175 25.32 11.35 11.77
C GLY A 175 24.41 12.45 12.34
N SER A 176 23.43 12.94 11.56
CA SER A 176 22.49 14.00 11.93
C SER A 176 21.10 13.72 11.37
N GLU A 177 20.12 13.63 12.26
CA GLU A 177 18.72 13.36 11.93
C GLU A 177 18.10 14.47 11.06
N ARG A 178 18.50 15.73 11.27
CA ARG A 178 17.99 16.87 10.50
C ARG A 178 18.41 16.82 9.04
N ILE A 179 19.68 16.46 8.79
CA ILE A 179 20.21 16.32 7.43
C ILE A 179 19.59 15.09 6.77
N ALA A 180 19.40 13.99 7.51
CA ALA A 180 18.75 12.78 7.00
C ALA A 180 17.33 13.08 6.47
N VAL A 181 16.52 13.81 7.25
CA VAL A 181 15.16 14.21 6.85
C VAL A 181 15.17 15.13 5.63
N ALA A 182 16.09 16.10 5.57
CA ALA A 182 16.22 17.01 4.43
C ALA A 182 16.59 16.28 3.13
N VAL A 183 17.49 15.30 3.21
CA VAL A 183 17.88 14.45 2.08
C VAL A 183 16.72 13.58 1.62
N VAL A 184 15.97 12.96 2.53
CA VAL A 184 14.77 12.17 2.20
C VAL A 184 13.72 13.03 1.47
N ALA A 185 13.50 14.26 1.94
CA ALA A 185 12.62 15.21 1.27
C ALA A 185 13.13 15.59 -0.13
N GLY A 186 14.44 15.81 -0.28
CA GLY A 186 15.08 16.08 -1.57
C GLY A 186 14.92 14.92 -2.56
N ILE A 187 15.22 13.70 -2.14
CA ILE A 187 15.05 12.48 -2.97
C ILE A 187 13.58 12.32 -3.36
N SER A 188 12.64 12.50 -2.43
CA SER A 188 11.20 12.38 -2.69
C SER A 188 10.71 13.42 -3.72
N THR A 189 11.23 14.65 -3.65
CA THR A 189 10.91 15.72 -4.61
C THR A 189 11.46 15.40 -6.00
N LEU A 190 12.69 14.88 -6.07
CA LEU A 190 13.29 14.47 -7.34
C LEU A 190 12.53 13.29 -7.96
N SER A 191 12.21 12.27 -7.16
CA SER A 191 11.42 11.12 -7.59
C SER A 191 10.04 11.52 -8.11
N TRP A 192 9.37 12.48 -7.48
CA TRP A 192 8.08 13.01 -7.95
C TRP A 192 8.16 13.53 -9.39
N GLY A 193 9.17 14.34 -9.70
CA GLY A 193 9.37 14.88 -11.06
C GLY A 193 9.65 13.78 -12.09
N LEU A 194 10.54 12.84 -11.74
CA LEU A 194 10.87 11.71 -12.61
C LEU A 194 9.65 10.81 -12.87
N GLU A 195 8.89 10.46 -11.83
CA GLU A 195 7.68 9.64 -11.95
C GLU A 195 6.63 10.30 -12.85
N CYS A 196 6.34 11.59 -12.62
CA CYS A 196 5.38 12.31 -13.45
C CYS A 196 5.85 12.37 -14.91
N GLY A 197 7.15 12.60 -15.16
CA GLY A 197 7.74 12.60 -16.50
C GLY A 197 7.60 11.25 -17.20
N CYS A 198 8.00 10.16 -16.53
CA CYS A 198 7.92 8.81 -17.07
C CYS A 198 6.47 8.39 -17.37
N VAL A 199 5.53 8.65 -16.44
CA VAL A 199 4.10 8.33 -16.63
C VAL A 199 3.53 9.10 -17.82
N GLN A 200 3.85 10.39 -17.96
CA GLN A 200 3.41 11.18 -19.11
C GLN A 200 4.01 10.67 -20.41
N GLN A 201 5.27 10.24 -20.41
CA GLN A 201 5.92 9.67 -21.58
C GLN A 201 5.22 8.38 -22.04
N VAL A 202 4.97 7.44 -21.13
CA VAL A 202 4.27 6.18 -21.42
C VAL A 202 2.84 6.44 -21.93
N TRP A 203 2.16 7.43 -21.35
CA TRP A 203 0.83 7.83 -21.78
C TRP A 203 0.81 8.45 -23.19
N LYS A 204 1.80 9.28 -23.53
CA LYS A 204 1.92 9.89 -24.87
C LYS A 204 2.23 8.83 -25.94
N GLN A 205 3.03 7.82 -25.59
CA GLN A 205 3.44 6.76 -26.51
C GLN A 205 2.34 5.73 -26.80
N ASN A 206 1.37 5.55 -25.89
CA ASN A 206 0.34 4.52 -26.01
C ASN A 206 -1.06 5.13 -26.12
N GLY A 207 -1.62 5.12 -27.33
CA GLY A 207 -2.99 5.59 -27.60
C GLY A 207 -4.08 4.88 -26.77
N ARG A 208 -3.82 3.64 -26.32
CA ARG A 208 -4.75 2.82 -25.53
C ARG A 208 -4.96 3.32 -24.11
N LEU A 209 -3.93 3.91 -23.51
CA LEU A 209 -4.05 4.58 -22.22
C LEU A 209 -4.79 5.92 -22.30
N ARG A 210 -4.96 6.44 -23.52
CA ARG A 210 -5.72 7.66 -23.81
C ARG A 210 -7.19 7.39 -24.07
N ALA A 211 -7.55 6.15 -24.40
CA ALA A 211 -8.95 5.73 -24.46
C ALA A 211 -9.56 5.93 -23.07
N GLN A 212 -10.69 6.64 -23.03
CA GLN A 212 -11.43 6.82 -21.79
C GLN A 212 -11.97 5.47 -21.33
N LYS A 213 -12.06 5.28 -20.02
CA LYS A 213 -12.71 4.09 -19.48
C LYS A 213 -14.19 4.19 -19.84
N ASP A 214 -14.70 3.27 -20.65
CA ASP A 214 -16.12 3.24 -21.01
C ASP A 214 -16.94 3.18 -19.72
N ALA A 215 -17.83 4.16 -19.53
CA ALA A 215 -18.75 4.23 -18.38
C ALA A 215 -19.82 3.11 -18.38
N ALA A 216 -19.59 2.02 -19.12
CA ALA A 216 -20.58 1.03 -19.56
C ALA A 216 -20.56 -0.30 -18.76
N HIS A 217 -19.99 -0.33 -17.55
CA HIS A 217 -20.16 -1.45 -16.60
C HIS A 217 -20.95 -1.10 -15.34
N GLY A 218 -21.70 0.02 -15.38
CA GLY A 218 -22.57 0.46 -14.27
C GLY A 218 -24.07 0.33 -14.48
N THR A 219 -24.57 0.10 -15.71
CA THR A 219 -26.03 0.16 -15.96
C THR A 219 -26.50 -0.81 -17.03
N ARG A 220 -26.52 -2.11 -16.72
CA ARG A 220 -27.50 -3.04 -17.32
C ARG A 220 -28.48 -3.51 -16.24
N LYS A 221 -29.24 -2.56 -15.69
CA LYS A 221 -30.59 -2.87 -15.18
C LYS A 221 -31.56 -2.31 -16.20
N GLY A 222 -32.31 -3.21 -16.84
CA GLY A 222 -33.42 -2.85 -17.70
C GLY A 222 -34.42 -2.00 -16.91
N GLY A 223 -34.47 -0.72 -17.23
CA GLY A 223 -35.58 0.15 -16.89
C GLY A 223 -36.58 0.06 -18.03
N ASN A 224 -37.68 -0.66 -17.82
CA ASN A 224 -38.86 -0.52 -18.65
C ASN A 224 -39.24 0.95 -18.68
N ALA A 225 -39.24 1.51 -19.89
CA ALA A 225 -39.94 2.73 -20.19
C ALA A 225 -41.42 2.52 -19.83
N ASN A 226 -41.94 3.35 -18.92
CA ASN A 226 -43.30 3.88 -18.93
C ASN A 226 -43.42 4.98 -17.86
N ASP A 227 -43.95 6.11 -18.31
CA ASP A 227 -44.65 7.16 -17.55
C ASP A 227 -43.92 8.41 -17.01
N PRO A 228 -44.62 9.58 -17.03
CA PRO A 228 -44.18 10.67 -17.89
C PRO A 228 -43.86 11.99 -17.16
N MET A 229 -43.28 12.90 -17.95
CA MET A 229 -43.25 14.36 -17.85
C MET A 229 -44.16 15.01 -16.80
N GLN A 230 -43.58 15.76 -15.86
CA GLN A 230 -44.24 16.89 -15.20
C GLN A 230 -43.26 18.03 -14.92
N LEU A 231 -43.50 19.15 -15.59
CA LEU A 231 -42.90 20.47 -15.35
C LEU A 231 -43.70 21.20 -14.26
N SER A 232 -43.06 22.24 -13.69
CA SER A 232 -43.57 23.35 -12.85
C SER A 232 -43.27 23.20 -11.36
N LEU A 233 -43.09 24.24 -10.54
CA LEU A 233 -42.75 25.67 -10.64
C LEU A 233 -42.77 26.13 -9.16
N HIS A 234 -41.72 26.83 -8.72
CA HIS A 234 -41.66 27.75 -7.56
C HIS A 234 -42.58 27.52 -6.34
N GLY A 235 -41.97 27.19 -5.20
CA GLY A 235 -42.59 27.28 -3.87
C GLY A 235 -41.56 27.64 -2.79
N TYR A 236 -41.55 28.91 -2.40
CA TYR A 236 -40.91 29.44 -1.20
C TYR A 236 -41.40 28.70 0.06
N MET A 237 -40.50 28.32 0.98
CA MET A 237 -40.73 28.58 2.40
C MET A 237 -39.44 28.54 3.25
N LYS A 238 -39.22 29.66 3.93
CA LYS A 238 -38.27 29.88 5.03
C LYS A 238 -38.73 29.06 6.25
N VAL A 239 -37.94 28.08 6.73
CA VAL A 239 -38.18 27.46 8.04
C VAL A 239 -36.85 27.10 8.75
N SER A 240 -36.62 27.80 9.86
CA SER A 240 -35.99 27.39 11.13
C SER A 240 -34.61 26.70 11.14
N SER A 241 -33.66 27.38 11.80
CA SER A 241 -32.27 27.02 12.09
C SER A 241 -32.04 25.60 12.68
N ALA A 242 -33.07 24.97 13.26
CA ALA A 242 -32.97 23.62 13.84
C ALA A 242 -33.11 22.46 12.82
N HIS A 243 -33.66 22.72 11.61
CA HIS A 243 -33.84 21.67 10.59
C HIS A 243 -32.59 21.41 9.73
N HIS A 244 -31.65 22.36 9.70
CA HIS A 244 -30.40 22.20 8.92
C HIS A 244 -29.51 21.08 9.47
N ALA A 245 -29.41 20.96 10.80
CA ALA A 245 -28.61 19.92 11.43
C ALA A 245 -29.18 18.52 11.14
N ARG A 246 -30.51 18.35 11.18
CA ARG A 246 -31.15 17.07 10.90
C ARG A 246 -30.99 16.65 9.43
N ASP A 247 -31.11 17.58 8.50
CA ASP A 247 -30.92 17.28 7.07
C ASP A 247 -29.45 16.98 6.72
N ILE A 248 -28.49 17.65 7.38
CA ILE A 248 -27.06 17.33 7.25
C ILE A 248 -26.76 15.93 7.81
N VAL A 249 -27.28 15.61 8.99
CA VAL A 249 -27.11 14.28 9.60
C VAL A 249 -27.73 13.20 8.73
N LEU A 250 -28.95 13.41 8.21
CA LEU A 250 -29.61 12.45 7.33
C LEU A 250 -28.86 12.25 6.01
N LYS A 251 -28.27 13.32 5.43
CA LYS A 251 -27.40 13.20 4.25
C LYS A 251 -26.16 12.36 4.55
N ILE A 252 -25.45 12.68 5.63
CA ILE A 252 -24.25 11.91 6.05
C ILE A 252 -24.63 10.44 6.29
N VAL A 253 -25.71 10.18 7.01
CA VAL A 253 -26.18 8.82 7.28
C VAL A 253 -26.54 8.08 5.98
N SER A 254 -27.20 8.75 5.03
CA SER A 254 -27.54 8.15 3.73
C SER A 254 -26.32 7.85 2.86
N GLU A 255 -25.30 8.71 2.87
CA GLU A 255 -24.03 8.50 2.15
C GLU A 255 -23.21 7.37 2.78
N VAL A 256 -23.17 7.30 4.11
CA VAL A 256 -22.50 6.23 4.86
C VAL A 256 -23.21 4.90 4.63
N LEU A 257 -24.54 4.85 4.75
CA LEU A 257 -25.33 3.66 4.45
C LEU A 257 -25.17 3.22 3.00
N GLY A 258 -25.13 4.16 2.06
CA GLY A 258 -24.85 3.89 0.65
C GLY A 258 -23.47 3.29 0.44
N SER A 259 -22.46 3.82 1.12
CA SER A 259 -21.08 3.32 1.07
C SER A 259 -20.94 1.92 1.68
N ILE A 260 -21.60 1.66 2.81
CA ILE A 260 -21.65 0.33 3.44
C ILE A 260 -22.35 -0.67 2.52
N ARG A 261 -23.50 -0.30 1.95
CA ARG A 261 -24.21 -1.16 0.99
C ARG A 261 -23.35 -1.47 -0.23
N ALA A 262 -22.64 -0.49 -0.76
CA ALA A 262 -21.72 -0.69 -1.88
C ALA A 262 -20.58 -1.65 -1.49
N TYR A 263 -20.04 -1.53 -0.28
CA TYR A 263 -19.03 -2.45 0.24
C TYR A 263 -19.54 -3.89 0.35
N VAL A 264 -20.74 -4.08 0.92
CA VAL A 264 -21.38 -5.40 1.03
C VAL A 264 -21.63 -6.02 -0.34
N ASN A 265 -22.10 -5.24 -1.31
CA ASN A 265 -22.31 -5.72 -2.68
C ASN A 265 -20.98 -6.15 -3.33
N SER A 266 -19.92 -5.32 -3.22
CA SER A 266 -18.60 -5.69 -3.75
C SER A 266 -18.03 -6.96 -3.08
N PHE A 267 -18.29 -7.14 -1.79
CA PHE A 267 -17.89 -8.35 -1.06
C PHE A 267 -18.64 -9.58 -1.59
N GLN A 268 -19.95 -9.46 -1.83
CA GLN A 268 -20.75 -10.53 -2.44
C GLN A 268 -20.25 -10.86 -3.86
N ASP A 269 -19.94 -9.84 -4.67
CA ASP A 269 -19.40 -10.03 -6.03
C ASP A 269 -18.06 -10.78 -6.03
N TYR A 270 -17.21 -10.52 -5.03
CA TYR A 270 -15.95 -11.24 -4.85
C TYR A 270 -16.16 -12.76 -4.65
N PHE A 271 -17.11 -13.19 -3.80
CA PHE A 271 -17.40 -14.62 -3.60
C PHE A 271 -18.06 -15.29 -4.82
N ASN A 272 -18.72 -14.50 -5.66
CA ASN A 272 -19.30 -15.01 -6.91
C ASN A 272 -18.25 -15.22 -8.02
N THR A 273 -17.00 -14.80 -7.81
CA THR A 273 -15.95 -14.90 -8.83
C THR A 273 -15.17 -16.21 -8.69
N ALA A 274 -14.87 -16.90 -9.79
CA ALA A 274 -14.13 -18.17 -9.79
C ALA A 274 -12.73 -18.13 -9.12
N VAL A 275 -12.16 -16.93 -8.92
CA VAL A 275 -10.83 -16.75 -8.32
C VAL A 275 -10.84 -16.55 -6.80
N TRP A 276 -12.01 -16.60 -6.14
CA TRP A 276 -12.09 -16.34 -4.69
C TRP A 276 -11.28 -17.36 -3.87
N ILE A 277 -11.36 -18.66 -4.18
CA ILE A 277 -10.62 -19.72 -3.45
C ILE A 277 -9.11 -19.50 -3.57
N PRO A 278 -8.51 -19.39 -4.78
CA PRO A 278 -7.09 -19.09 -4.93
C PRO A 278 -6.65 -17.84 -4.17
N SER A 279 -7.48 -16.79 -4.16
CA SER A 279 -7.14 -15.55 -3.47
C SER A 279 -7.17 -15.67 -1.94
N VAL A 280 -8.09 -16.46 -1.37
CA VAL A 280 -8.08 -16.78 0.08
C VAL A 280 -6.86 -17.63 0.42
N CYS A 281 -6.54 -18.63 -0.39
CA CYS A 281 -5.33 -19.44 -0.20
C CYS A 281 -4.06 -18.57 -0.25
N ALA A 282 -4.01 -17.56 -1.11
CA ALA A 282 -2.90 -16.61 -1.17
C ALA A 282 -2.85 -15.67 0.05
N ALA A 283 -3.98 -15.43 0.73
CA ALA A 283 -4.05 -14.61 1.93
C ALA A 283 -3.59 -15.36 3.21
N ILE A 284 -3.83 -16.67 3.30
CA ILE A 284 -3.50 -17.49 4.49
C ILE A 284 -2.03 -17.36 4.95
N PRO A 285 -1.01 -17.40 4.06
CA PRO A 285 0.39 -17.22 4.48
C PRO A 285 0.65 -15.92 5.25
N HIS A 286 -0.12 -14.86 5.00
CA HIS A 286 0.02 -13.59 5.72
C HIS A 286 -0.45 -13.66 7.18
N ALA A 287 -1.22 -14.69 7.57
CA ALA A 287 -1.60 -14.93 8.96
C ALA A 287 -0.51 -15.64 9.78
N SER A 288 0.56 -16.10 9.13
CA SER A 288 1.65 -16.81 9.82
C SER A 288 2.53 -15.86 10.63
N VAL A 289 2.61 -16.13 11.95
CA VAL A 289 3.52 -15.43 12.88
C VAL A 289 4.97 -15.91 12.72
N LEU A 290 5.21 -17.05 12.06
CA LEU A 290 6.55 -17.61 11.83
C LEU A 290 7.33 -16.91 10.73
N THR A 291 6.70 -16.00 9.99
CA THR A 291 7.39 -15.10 9.06
C THR A 291 8.43 -14.29 9.85
N PHE A 292 9.60 -14.01 9.26
CA PHE A 292 10.67 -13.17 9.87
C PHE A 292 10.27 -11.68 9.97
N SER A 293 9.12 -11.42 10.60
CA SER A 293 8.56 -10.13 10.96
C SER A 293 9.09 -9.70 12.34
N GLY A 294 8.76 -8.47 12.75
CA GLY A 294 9.20 -7.90 14.02
C GLY A 294 8.87 -8.80 15.23
N THR A 295 7.66 -9.36 15.28
CA THR A 295 7.22 -10.25 16.38
C THR A 295 8.07 -11.51 16.52
N MET A 296 8.33 -12.22 15.43
CA MET A 296 9.19 -13.42 15.42
C MET A 296 10.63 -13.08 15.76
N ILE A 297 11.17 -11.98 15.23
CA ILE A 297 12.54 -11.53 15.53
C ILE A 297 12.68 -11.21 17.02
N THR A 298 11.73 -10.46 17.59
CA THR A 298 11.70 -10.16 19.03
C THR A 298 11.60 -11.44 19.86
N TYR A 299 10.76 -12.40 19.46
CA TYR A 299 10.66 -13.69 20.14
C TYR A 299 11.99 -14.47 20.09
N LEU A 300 12.64 -14.57 18.93
CA LEU A 300 13.91 -15.28 18.78
C LEU A 300 15.03 -14.66 19.61
N LEU A 301 15.10 -13.32 19.66
CA LEU A 301 16.05 -12.61 20.51
C LEU A 301 15.75 -12.84 22.00
N ASN A 302 14.48 -12.80 22.40
CA ASN A 302 14.07 -13.07 23.78
C ASN A 302 14.32 -14.54 24.19
N ALA A 303 14.26 -15.46 23.23
CA ALA A 303 14.62 -16.87 23.43
C ALA A 303 16.15 -17.10 23.56
N GLY A 304 16.97 -16.04 23.48
CA GLY A 304 18.42 -16.10 23.66
C GLY A 304 19.21 -16.37 22.38
N LEU A 305 18.60 -16.30 21.19
CA LEU A 305 19.34 -16.44 19.93
C LEU A 305 20.14 -15.17 19.63
N SER A 306 21.36 -15.37 19.13
CA SER A 306 22.22 -14.24 18.76
C SER A 306 21.66 -13.46 17.56
N LEU A 307 21.86 -12.14 17.57
CA LEU A 307 21.44 -11.24 16.49
C LEU A 307 22.01 -11.64 15.12
N ASN A 308 23.24 -12.16 15.11
CA ASN A 308 23.91 -12.63 13.89
C ASN A 308 23.19 -13.82 13.24
N MET A 309 22.70 -14.77 14.06
CA MET A 309 21.93 -15.92 13.57
C MET A 309 20.57 -15.49 13.02
N VAL A 310 19.87 -14.61 13.74
CA VAL A 310 18.56 -14.10 13.32
C VAL A 310 18.70 -13.32 12.00
N THR A 311 19.72 -12.48 11.89
CA THR A 311 20.00 -11.71 10.67
C THR A 311 20.38 -12.63 9.50
N GLY A 312 21.20 -13.66 9.75
CA GLY A 312 21.56 -14.65 8.74
C GLY A 312 20.36 -15.45 8.23
N ALA A 313 19.48 -15.88 9.12
CA ALA A 313 18.24 -16.59 8.77
C ALA A 313 17.26 -15.70 7.98
N ARG A 314 17.16 -14.42 8.33
CA ARG A 314 16.38 -13.44 7.56
C ARG A 314 16.96 -13.23 6.16
N ALA A 315 18.29 -13.13 6.05
CA ALA A 315 18.96 -12.97 4.77
C ALA A 315 18.75 -14.17 3.86
N SER A 316 18.81 -15.41 4.39
CA SER A 316 18.52 -16.60 3.59
C SER A 316 17.07 -16.62 3.10
N GLY A 317 16.11 -16.26 3.94
CA GLY A 317 14.70 -16.09 3.55
C GLY A 317 14.52 -15.14 2.37
N ALA A 318 15.19 -13.98 2.40
CA ALA A 318 15.14 -13.00 1.31
C ALA A 318 15.76 -13.54 0.01
N ILE A 319 16.83 -14.33 0.09
CA ILE A 319 17.43 -14.98 -1.09
C ILE A 319 16.44 -15.97 -1.72
N PHE A 320 15.76 -16.79 -0.91
CA PHE A 320 14.72 -17.69 -1.41
C PHE A 320 13.53 -16.92 -2.02
N GLU A 321 13.12 -15.81 -1.41
CA GLU A 321 12.05 -14.97 -1.92
C GLU A 321 12.39 -14.38 -3.29
N ILE A 322 13.61 -13.86 -3.48
CA ILE A 322 14.10 -13.40 -4.78
C ILE A 322 14.21 -14.57 -5.76
N GLY A 323 14.76 -15.71 -5.34
CA GLY A 323 14.89 -16.90 -6.17
C GLY A 323 13.54 -17.39 -6.72
N SER A 324 12.48 -17.31 -5.91
CA SER A 324 11.12 -17.70 -6.31
C SER A 324 10.60 -16.91 -7.52
N THR A 325 11.03 -15.65 -7.68
CA THR A 325 10.61 -14.81 -8.81
C THR A 325 11.18 -15.25 -10.16
N PHE A 326 12.27 -16.03 -10.17
CA PHE A 326 12.82 -16.65 -11.37
C PHE A 326 12.18 -18.02 -11.64
N ILE A 327 11.87 -18.77 -10.58
CA ILE A 327 11.25 -20.10 -10.68
C ILE A 327 9.79 -19.99 -11.14
N PHE A 328 9.06 -18.97 -10.68
CA PHE A 328 7.64 -18.77 -11.00
C PHE A 328 7.33 -18.74 -12.51
N PRO A 329 7.94 -17.88 -13.35
CA PRO A 329 7.65 -17.85 -14.79
C PRO A 329 8.06 -19.16 -15.49
N TRP A 330 9.12 -19.82 -15.04
CA TRP A 330 9.55 -21.11 -15.56
C TRP A 330 8.52 -22.21 -15.27
N ALA A 331 8.00 -22.26 -14.04
CA ALA A 331 6.97 -23.21 -13.64
C ALA A 331 5.66 -22.98 -14.43
N VAL A 332 5.27 -21.71 -14.64
CA VAL A 332 4.10 -21.36 -15.46
C VAL A 332 4.28 -21.84 -16.90
N GLY A 333 5.47 -21.67 -17.49
CA GLY A 333 5.76 -22.14 -18.84
C GLY A 333 5.65 -23.66 -19.00
N ILE A 334 6.08 -24.43 -18.00
CA ILE A 334 5.94 -25.90 -18.01
C ILE A 334 4.47 -26.30 -17.92
N LEU A 335 3.71 -25.68 -17.01
CA LEU A 335 2.29 -25.96 -16.82
C LEU A 335 1.46 -25.61 -18.06
N SER A 336 1.76 -24.50 -18.74
CA SER A 336 1.09 -24.14 -19.99
C SER A 336 1.37 -25.16 -21.09
N SER A 337 2.62 -25.58 -21.27
CA SER A 337 2.98 -26.60 -22.27
C SER A 337 2.38 -27.98 -21.97
N ALA A 338 2.32 -28.38 -20.70
CA ALA A 338 1.68 -29.64 -20.30
C ALA A 338 0.16 -29.64 -20.55
N THR A 339 -0.48 -28.48 -20.41
CA THR A 339 -1.91 -28.32 -20.68
C THR A 339 -2.21 -28.38 -22.18
N GLU A 340 -1.37 -27.75 -23.01
CA GLU A 340 -1.49 -27.82 -24.48
C GLU A 340 -1.35 -29.25 -25.05
N HIS A 341 -0.46 -30.05 -24.48
CA HIS A 341 -0.32 -31.47 -24.87
C HIS A 341 -1.54 -32.32 -24.46
N THR A 342 -2.23 -31.96 -23.37
CA THR A 342 -3.40 -32.70 -22.89
C THR A 342 -4.65 -32.40 -23.72
N THR A 343 -4.83 -31.15 -24.19
CA THR A 343 -5.93 -30.77 -25.09
C THR A 343 -5.71 -31.30 -26.52
N SER A 344 -4.48 -31.30 -27.03
CA SER A 344 -4.19 -31.86 -28.37
C SER A 344 -4.42 -33.39 -28.44
N GLY A 345 -4.29 -34.11 -27.33
CA GLY A 345 -4.53 -35.56 -27.26
C GLY A 345 -6.00 -35.97 -27.26
N HIS A 346 -6.94 -35.05 -26.99
CA HIS A 346 -8.38 -35.37 -26.89
C HIS A 346 -9.13 -35.24 -28.23
N ASP A 347 -8.56 -34.52 -29.22
CA ASP A 347 -9.16 -34.31 -30.55
C ASP A 347 -8.85 -35.44 -31.56
N THR A 348 -8.17 -36.52 -31.14
CA THR A 348 -7.75 -37.62 -32.04
C THR A 348 -8.45 -38.96 -31.80
N ARG A 349 -9.57 -39.01 -31.07
CA ARG A 349 -10.41 -40.22 -31.03
C ARG A 349 -11.40 -40.21 -32.21
N PRO A 350 -11.24 -41.05 -33.25
CA PRO A 350 -12.26 -41.24 -34.27
C PRO A 350 -13.50 -41.89 -33.64
N ALA A 351 -14.67 -41.46 -34.13
CA ALA A 351 -15.98 -42.00 -33.81
C ALA A 351 -16.16 -43.46 -34.27
#